data_AF-A0A349FBV3-F1
#
_entry.id   AF-A0A349FBV3-F1
#
_cell.length_a   1.000
_cell.length_b   1.000
_cell.length_c   1.000
_cell.angle_alpha   90.00
_cell.angle_beta   90.00
_cell.angle_gamma   90.00
#
_symmetry.space_group_name_H-M   'P 1'
#
loop_
_entity.id
_entity.type
_entity.pdbx_description
1 polymer ?
#
loop_
_entity_poly.entity_id
_entity_poly.type
_entity_poly.pdbx_seq_one_letter_code
_entity_poly.pdbx_strand_id
1 'polypeptide(L)' 'TKQKIVIGKASQNSIQVLSGLEPGQKIVTAGMSRLTEGSKVQIIAKEAGNE' A
#
# COMPACT_ATOMS: atom_id res chain seq x y z
N THR A 1 -11.51 -0.69 3.60
CA THR A 1 -11.84 0.73 3.56
C THR A 1 -10.57 1.55 3.48
N LYS A 2 -10.60 2.78 2.96
CA LYS A 2 -9.41 3.67 2.98
C LYS A 2 -9.02 4.00 4.42
N GLN A 3 -7.75 3.84 4.74
CA GLN A 3 -7.20 4.09 6.08
C GLN A 3 -6.28 5.30 6.04
N LYS A 4 -6.48 6.25 6.96
CA LYS A 4 -5.59 7.39 7.13
C LYS A 4 -4.35 6.94 7.90
N ILE A 5 -3.19 7.39 7.46
CA ILE A 5 -1.89 7.11 8.10
C ILE A 5 -1.12 8.40 8.34
N VAL A 6 -0.09 8.33 9.20
CA VAL A 6 0.88 9.41 9.37
C VAL A 6 2.20 9.01 8.73
N ILE A 7 2.69 9.83 7.81
CA ILE A 7 3.98 9.64 7.13
C ILE A 7 5.07 10.49 7.78
N GLY A 8 6.30 9.99 7.72
CA GLY A 8 7.52 10.70 8.11
C GLY A 8 8.29 11.18 6.88
N LYS A 9 9.52 10.71 6.73
CA LYS A 9 10.35 11.02 5.56
C LYS A 9 9.80 10.32 4.30
N ALA A 10 9.86 11.02 3.18
CA ALA A 10 9.60 10.46 1.86
C ALA A 10 10.86 10.64 0.99
N SER A 11 11.17 9.60 0.22
CA SER A 11 12.23 9.56 -0.79
C SER A 11 11.61 9.23 -2.14
N GLN A 12 12.41 9.26 -3.21
CA GLN A 12 11.93 9.01 -4.57
C GLN A 12 11.21 7.66 -4.73
N ASN A 13 11.63 6.62 -4.00
CA ASN A 13 11.11 5.25 -4.14
C ASN A 13 10.52 4.68 -2.84
N SER A 14 10.43 5.46 -1.76
CA SER A 14 9.99 4.95 -0.47
C SER A 14 9.35 6.02 0.41
N ILE A 15 8.43 5.59 1.28
CA ILE A 15 7.75 6.45 2.26
C ILE A 15 7.88 5.77 3.62
N GLN A 16 8.29 6.53 4.62
CA GLN A 16 8.26 6.09 6.02
C GLN A 16 6.87 6.29 6.61
N VAL A 17 6.29 5.23 7.18
CA VAL A 17 5.04 5.31 7.94
C VAL A 17 5.35 5.35 9.43
N LEU A 18 4.84 6.35 10.14
CA LEU A 18 5.07 6.55 11.58
C LEU A 18 3.94 5.96 12.42
N SER A 19 2.70 6.00 11.93
CA SER A 19 1.54 5.42 12.63
C SER A 19 0.37 5.16 11.70
N GLY A 20 -0.58 4.35 12.18
CA GLY A 20 -1.79 3.99 11.46
C GLY A 20 -1.64 2.73 10.60
N LEU A 21 -0.69 1.85 10.88
CA LEU A 21 -0.63 0.48 10.35
C LEU A 21 -0.27 -0.49 11.46
N GLU A 22 -0.80 -1.71 11.40
CA GLU A 22 -0.49 -2.77 12.35
C GLU A 22 0.45 -3.85 11.74
N PRO A 23 1.29 -4.50 12.56
CA PRO A 23 2.09 -5.63 12.08
C PRO A 23 1.22 -6.75 11.48
N GLY A 24 1.62 -7.27 10.32
CA GLY A 24 0.86 -8.30 9.59
C GLY A 24 -0.29 -7.77 8.73
N GLN A 25 -0.60 -6.47 8.79
CA GLN A 25 -1.59 -5.85 7.92
C GLN A 25 -1.12 -5.87 6.46
N LYS A 26 -1.97 -6.36 5.56
CA LYS A 26 -1.71 -6.35 4.12
C LYS A 26 -2.14 -5.00 3.52
N ILE A 27 -1.27 -4.39 2.73
CA ILE A 27 -1.52 -3.12 2.06
C ILE A 27 -1.50 -3.27 0.55
N VAL A 28 -2.16 -2.36 -0.16
CA VAL A 28 -2.10 -2.27 -1.62
C VAL A 28 -0.95 -1.37 -2.02
N THR A 29 -0.03 -1.87 -2.85
CA THR A 29 1.14 -1.12 -3.33
C THR A 29 1.08 -0.77 -4.82
N ALA A 30 0.15 -1.38 -5.58
CA ALA A 30 -0.01 -1.16 -7.02
C ALA A 30 -1.49 -1.18 -7.44
N GLY A 31 -1.79 -0.56 -8.59
CA GLY A 31 -3.15 -0.57 -9.16
C GLY A 31 -4.17 0.34 -8.48
N MET A 32 -3.74 1.23 -7.58
CA MET A 32 -4.64 2.10 -6.81
C MET A 32 -5.55 2.98 -7.68
N SER A 33 -5.11 3.36 -8.88
CA SER A 33 -5.90 4.19 -9.82
C SER A 33 -7.19 3.51 -10.28
N ARG A 34 -7.29 2.19 -10.17
CA ARG A 34 -8.46 1.40 -10.57
C ARG A 34 -9.35 1.02 -9.37
N LEU A 35 -8.95 1.36 -8.14
CA LEU A 35 -9.65 0.95 -6.93
C LEU A 35 -10.60 2.04 -6.41
N THR A 36 -11.83 1.63 -6.14
CA THR A 36 -12.81 2.44 -5.40
C THR A 36 -13.08 1.83 -4.03
N GLU A 37 -13.64 2.65 -3.13
CA GLU A 37 -14.03 2.17 -1.81
C GLU A 37 -15.03 1.00 -1.92
N GLY A 38 -14.79 -0.08 -1.17
CA GLY A 38 -15.62 -1.29 -1.22
C GLY A 38 -15.31 -2.26 -2.38
N SER A 39 -14.34 -1.95 -3.25
CA SER A 39 -13.90 -2.86 -4.31
C SER A 39 -13.36 -4.18 -3.75
N LYS A 40 -13.79 -5.31 -4.33
CA LYS A 40 -13.15 -6.62 -4.11
C LYS A 40 -11.82 -6.65 -4.87
N VAL A 41 -10.78 -7.16 -4.23
CA VAL A 41 -9.43 -7.26 -4.82
C VAL A 41 -8.94 -8.70 -4.72
N GLN A 42 -8.08 -9.09 -5.65
CA GLN A 42 -7.34 -10.35 -5.60
C GLN A 42 -5.88 -10.04 -5.24
N ILE A 43 -5.32 -10.77 -4.28
CA ILE A 43 -3.90 -10.67 -3.95
C ILE A 43 -3.14 -11.46 -5.00
N ILE A 44 -2.34 -10.76 -5.80
CA ILE A 44 -1.37 -11.38 -6.70
C ILE A 44 -0.04 -11.51 -5.96
N ALA A 45 0.70 -12.58 -6.21
CA ALA A 45 2.08 -12.68 -5.73
C ALA A 45 2.86 -11.50 -6.32
N LYS A 46 3.70 -10.86 -5.49
CA LYS A 46 4.61 -9.82 -5.97
C LYS A 46 5.44 -10.44 -7.09
N GLU A 47 5.29 -9.95 -8.32
CA GLU A 47 6.16 -10.36 -9.42
C GLU A 47 7.61 -10.10 -8.97
N ALA A 48 8.45 -11.13 -9.07
CA ALA A 48 9.88 -10.97 -8.85
C ALA A 48 10.35 -9.89 -9.83
N GLY A 49 10.91 -8.80 -9.29
CA GLY A 49 11.16 -7.57 -10.03
C GLY A 49 11.82 -7.84 -11.38
N ASN A 50 11.15 -7.45 -12.46
CA ASN A 50 11.78 -7.29 -13.75
C ASN A 50 12.20 -5.82 -13.83
N GLU A 51 13.34 -5.52 -13.22
CA GLU A 51 14.08 -4.27 -13.37
C GLU A 51 15.15 -4.45 -14.45
#